data_AF-A2SK57-F1
#
_entry.id   AF-A2SK57-F1
#
_cell.length_a   1.000
_cell.length_b   1.000
_cell.length_c   1.000
_cell.angle_alpha   90.00
_cell.angle_beta   90.00
_cell.angle_gamma   90.00
#
_symmetry.space_group_name_H-M   'P 1'
#
loop_
_entity.id
_entity.type
_entity.pdbx_description
1 polymer ?
#
loop_
_entity_poly.entity_id
_entity_poly.type
_entity_poly.pdbx_seq_one_letter_code
_entity_poly.pdbx_strand_id
1 'polypeptide(L)'
;MCRKDASQPSMYDLHRLGWNSFQQLCLTIAREVLAQSVKSFLDSNDGGRDGAFCGTWTPTKNETMSGSFVIQCKFTSKPNALLAKEDIAAELPKIRRLTEKGLCDVYVLMTNAGVSGKQEERIAAELTSAGAKNVLILGGTWITDQIRENTRLRTLVPRVYGLGDLSQILDERAYEQARAVLDSLREDLAKVVMTSAYRNAVDALDRHGFVLLIGEPAAGKTTIASMLAMASADKWKSSVLRKR
;
A
#
# COMPACT_ATOMS: atom_id res chain seq x y z
N MET A 1 -12.23 30.46 -20.66
CA MET A 1 -11.64 29.29 -21.36
C MET A 1 -10.67 28.61 -20.40
N CYS A 2 -11.19 27.80 -19.47
CA CYS A 2 -10.39 27.13 -18.44
C CYS A 2 -10.13 25.69 -18.91
N ARG A 3 -8.99 25.46 -19.56
CA ARG A 3 -8.45 24.11 -19.71
C ARG A 3 -7.67 23.80 -18.46
N LYS A 4 -8.06 22.75 -17.73
CA LYS A 4 -7.18 21.90 -16.89
C LYS A 4 -8.01 20.78 -16.24
N ASP A 5 -8.52 19.86 -17.06
CA ASP A 5 -8.65 18.45 -16.67
C ASP A 5 -7.57 17.70 -17.44
N ALA A 6 -6.33 17.87 -17.00
CA ALA A 6 -5.27 16.93 -17.33
C ALA A 6 -5.16 16.03 -16.11
N SER A 7 -5.81 14.86 -16.16
CA SER A 7 -5.52 13.78 -15.23
C SER A 7 -4.02 13.54 -15.27
N GLN A 8 -3.32 13.90 -14.20
CA GLN A 8 -1.91 13.54 -14.05
C GLN A 8 -1.82 12.02 -14.27
N PRO A 9 -0.90 11.53 -15.12
CA PRO A 9 -0.72 10.11 -15.28
C PRO A 9 -0.40 9.54 -13.89
N SER A 10 -1.25 8.64 -13.39
CA SER A 10 -1.02 7.98 -12.11
C SER A 10 0.30 7.23 -12.21
N MET A 11 1.29 7.62 -11.40
CA MET A 11 2.62 7.01 -11.37
C MET A 11 2.57 5.49 -11.17
N TYR A 12 1.52 4.98 -10.51
CA TYR A 12 1.22 3.57 -10.35
C TYR A 12 -0.22 3.24 -10.77
N ASP A 13 -0.38 2.18 -11.56
CA ASP A 13 -1.67 1.59 -11.92
C ASP A 13 -2.25 0.75 -10.78
N LEU A 14 -2.62 1.39 -9.66
CA LEU A 14 -3.11 0.68 -8.46
C LEU A 14 -4.33 -0.20 -8.72
N HIS A 15 -5.15 0.13 -9.73
CA HIS A 15 -6.31 -0.66 -10.16
C HIS A 15 -5.95 -2.08 -10.66
N ARG A 16 -4.66 -2.36 -10.95
CA ARG A 16 -4.15 -3.67 -11.39
C ARG A 16 -3.73 -4.60 -10.26
N LEU A 17 -3.62 -4.12 -9.01
CA LEU A 17 -3.20 -4.93 -7.85
C LEU A 17 -4.21 -6.04 -7.48
N GLY A 18 -5.49 -5.84 -7.78
CA GLY A 18 -6.58 -6.65 -7.24
C GLY A 18 -6.84 -6.36 -5.75
N TRP A 19 -8.04 -6.71 -5.29
CA TRP A 19 -8.52 -6.39 -3.94
C TRP A 19 -7.57 -6.82 -2.82
N ASN A 20 -7.20 -8.10 -2.76
CA ASN A 20 -6.38 -8.63 -1.66
C ASN A 20 -4.99 -7.96 -1.61
N SER A 21 -4.34 -7.81 -2.77
CA SER A 21 -3.02 -7.17 -2.82
C SER A 21 -3.07 -5.69 -2.46
N PHE A 22 -4.16 -5.00 -2.81
CA PHE A 22 -4.38 -3.62 -2.39
C PHE A 22 -4.57 -3.51 -0.88
N GLN A 23 -5.36 -4.40 -0.27
CA GLN A 23 -5.51 -4.48 1.18
C GLN A 23 -4.16 -4.73 1.87
N GLN A 24 -3.35 -5.65 1.37
CA GLN A 24 -1.99 -5.90 1.90
C GLN A 24 -1.07 -4.67 1.76
N LEU A 25 -1.17 -3.93 0.65
CA LEU A 25 -0.45 -2.68 0.46
C LEU A 25 -0.88 -1.64 1.51
N CYS A 26 -2.18 -1.39 1.66
CA CYS A 26 -2.73 -0.47 2.65
C CYS A 26 -2.29 -0.82 4.07
N LEU A 27 -2.35 -2.09 4.45
CA LEU A 27 -1.89 -2.55 5.77
C LEU A 27 -0.37 -2.41 5.95
N THR A 28 0.41 -2.53 4.88
CA THR A 28 1.86 -2.32 4.93
C THR A 28 2.18 -0.83 5.04
N ILE A 29 1.49 0.03 4.29
CA ILE A 29 1.56 1.49 4.45
C ILE A 29 1.21 1.88 5.88
N ALA A 30 0.12 1.35 6.43
CA ALA A 30 -0.28 1.62 7.81
C ALA A 30 0.82 1.22 8.81
N ARG A 31 1.45 0.05 8.66
CA ARG A 31 2.55 -0.38 9.54
C ARG A 31 3.77 0.52 9.42
N GLU A 32 4.16 0.90 8.21
CA GLU A 32 5.39 1.65 7.97
C GLU A 32 5.24 3.16 8.25
N VAL A 33 4.10 3.75 7.91
CA VAL A 33 3.86 5.21 8.01
C VAL A 33 3.20 5.60 9.33
N LEU A 34 2.29 4.77 9.84
CA LEU A 34 1.68 5.05 11.15
C LEU A 34 2.59 4.58 12.30
N ALA A 35 3.69 3.89 11.99
CA ALA A 35 4.76 3.47 12.90
C ALA A 35 4.29 2.75 14.17
N GLN A 36 3.16 2.04 14.08
CA GLN A 36 2.58 1.28 15.19
C GLN A 36 2.34 -0.17 14.76
N SER A 37 2.41 -1.09 15.71
CA SER A 37 2.11 -2.51 15.51
C SER A 37 0.64 -2.71 15.14
N VAL A 38 0.32 -2.57 13.86
CA VAL A 38 -1.02 -2.79 13.31
C VAL A 38 -1.39 -4.26 13.50
N LYS A 39 -2.50 -4.53 14.19
CA LYS A 39 -3.09 -5.87 14.20
C LYS A 39 -3.85 -6.05 12.90
N SER A 40 -3.33 -6.89 12.01
CA SER A 40 -4.06 -7.38 10.84
C SER A 40 -5.05 -8.45 11.30
N PHE A 41 -6.33 -8.29 11.00
CA PHE A 41 -7.35 -9.30 11.27
C PHE A 41 -7.47 -10.24 10.07
N LEU A 42 -7.81 -11.51 10.31
CA LEU A 42 -7.91 -12.55 9.27
C LEU A 42 -9.16 -12.36 8.40
N ASP A 43 -9.09 -12.80 7.14
CA ASP A 43 -10.12 -12.71 6.08
C ASP A 43 -11.39 -13.56 6.33
N SER A 44 -11.63 -14.01 7.57
CA SER A 44 -12.78 -14.84 7.89
C SER A 44 -13.58 -14.24 9.04
N ASN A 45 -14.68 -13.57 8.70
CA ASN A 45 -15.84 -13.33 9.55
C ASN A 45 -15.74 -12.26 10.66
N ASP A 46 -14.75 -11.37 10.65
CA ASP A 46 -14.54 -10.40 11.73
C ASP A 46 -15.06 -8.99 11.41
N GLY A 47 -16.39 -8.83 11.40
CA GLY A 47 -17.07 -7.54 11.63
C GLY A 47 -16.83 -6.43 10.60
N GLY A 48 -16.15 -6.71 9.49
CA GLY A 48 -15.90 -5.79 8.39
C GLY A 48 -14.84 -4.72 8.68
N ARG A 49 -13.71 -5.11 9.29
CA ARG A 49 -12.51 -4.26 9.42
C ARG A 49 -11.33 -4.94 8.74
N ASP A 50 -10.54 -4.21 7.96
CA ASP A 50 -9.35 -4.77 7.33
C ASP A 50 -8.11 -4.68 8.23
N GLY A 51 -8.07 -3.70 9.14
CA GLY A 51 -7.06 -3.55 10.16
C GLY A 51 -7.52 -2.69 11.33
N ALA A 52 -6.93 -2.89 12.51
CA ALA A 52 -7.10 -1.95 13.61
C ALA A 52 -5.84 -1.90 14.47
N PHE A 53 -5.62 -0.75 15.09
CA PHE A 53 -4.56 -0.59 16.08
C PHE A 53 -4.99 0.43 17.13
N CYS A 54 -4.42 0.34 18.31
CA CYS A 54 -4.58 1.37 19.33
C CYS A 54 -3.24 2.07 19.48
N GLY A 55 -3.23 3.40 19.50
CA GLY A 55 -1.99 4.15 19.63
C GLY A 55 -2.19 5.63 19.43
N THR A 56 -1.07 6.32 19.22
CA THR A 56 -1.02 7.74 18.91
C THR A 56 -0.34 7.90 17.56
N TRP A 57 -0.96 8.66 16.67
CA TRP A 57 -0.41 9.01 15.37
C TRP A 57 -0.34 10.52 15.22
N THR A 58 0.83 11.01 14.78
CA THR A 58 1.10 12.44 14.61
C THR A 58 1.46 12.68 13.14
N PRO A 59 0.46 12.87 12.25
CA PRO A 59 0.69 13.10 10.82
C PRO A 59 1.52 14.35 10.55
N THR A 60 1.27 15.41 11.32
CA THR A 60 1.98 16.68 11.23
C THR A 60 2.37 17.13 12.64
N LYS A 61 3.39 17.98 12.79
CA LYS A 61 3.93 18.39 14.10
C LYS A 61 2.87 18.96 15.07
N ASN A 62 1.71 19.39 14.57
CA ASN A 62 0.63 20.00 15.36
C ASN A 62 -0.65 19.17 15.42
N GLU A 63 -0.75 18.06 14.70
CA GLU A 63 -1.94 17.19 14.73
C GLU A 63 -1.56 15.87 15.36
N THR A 64 -2.13 15.57 16.52
CA THR A 64 -1.93 14.30 17.20
C THR A 64 -3.27 13.66 17.44
N MET A 65 -3.42 12.44 16.92
CA MET A 65 -4.62 11.64 17.01
C MET A 65 -4.30 10.44 17.90
N SER A 66 -5.10 10.20 18.93
CA SER A 66 -4.90 9.07 19.83
C SER A 66 -6.20 8.29 20.04
N GLY A 67 -6.06 6.98 20.21
CA GLY A 67 -7.18 6.08 20.47
C GLY A 67 -7.14 4.82 19.62
N SER A 68 -8.32 4.24 19.41
CA SER A 68 -8.51 3.05 18.57
C SER A 68 -8.72 3.45 17.12
N PHE A 69 -7.75 3.12 16.27
CA PHE A 69 -7.79 3.31 14.83
C PHE A 69 -8.43 2.11 14.16
N VAL A 70 -9.39 2.36 13.27
CA VAL A 70 -9.99 1.35 12.40
C VAL A 70 -9.60 1.70 10.97
N ILE A 71 -9.01 0.74 10.26
CA ILE A 71 -8.58 0.88 8.88
C ILE A 71 -9.53 0.08 7.99
N GLN A 72 -10.13 0.78 7.02
CA GLN A 72 -10.92 0.18 5.96
C GLN A 72 -10.25 0.48 4.62
N CYS A 73 -10.02 -0.57 3.85
CA CYS A 73 -9.53 -0.49 2.48
C CYS A 73 -10.73 -0.59 1.54
N LYS A 74 -10.78 0.26 0.53
CA LYS A 74 -11.76 0.18 -0.54
C LYS A 74 -11.02 0.13 -1.86
N PHE A 75 -11.13 -0.98 -2.56
CA PHE A 75 -10.52 -1.17 -3.86
C PHE A 75 -11.56 -1.14 -4.98
N THR A 76 -11.19 -0.52 -6.10
CA THR A 76 -11.89 -0.58 -7.37
C THR A 76 -10.93 -0.99 -8.48
N SER A 77 -11.35 -1.93 -9.34
CA SER A 77 -10.59 -2.32 -10.54
C SER A 77 -10.80 -1.35 -11.70
N LYS A 78 -11.76 -0.42 -11.59
CA LYS A 78 -12.06 0.55 -12.64
C LYS A 78 -11.06 1.70 -12.58
N PRO A 79 -10.31 1.98 -13.67
CA PRO A 79 -9.42 3.13 -13.71
C PRO A 79 -10.26 4.42 -13.61
N ASN A 80 -9.71 5.43 -12.91
CA ASN A 80 -10.34 6.74 -12.70
C ASN A 80 -11.74 6.71 -12.06
N ALA A 81 -12.12 5.62 -11.39
CA ALA A 81 -13.36 5.58 -10.64
C ALA A 81 -13.32 6.58 -9.48
N LEU A 82 -14.44 7.24 -9.22
CA LEU A 82 -14.59 8.15 -8.09
C LEU A 82 -15.26 7.41 -6.93
N LEU A 83 -14.85 7.75 -5.71
CA LEU A 83 -15.48 7.21 -4.51
C LEU A 83 -16.92 7.75 -4.41
N ALA A 84 -17.91 6.86 -4.47
CA ALA A 84 -19.31 7.21 -4.38
C ALA A 84 -19.81 7.15 -2.93
N LYS A 85 -20.93 7.80 -2.64
CA LYS A 85 -21.53 7.75 -1.29
C LYS A 85 -22.04 6.34 -0.98
N GLU A 86 -22.57 5.67 -1.99
CA GLU A 86 -23.11 4.32 -1.91
C GLU A 86 -22.03 3.32 -1.49
N ASP A 87 -20.76 3.60 -1.83
CA ASP A 87 -19.62 2.78 -1.43
C ASP A 87 -19.34 2.80 0.08
N ILE A 88 -19.80 3.86 0.77
CA ILE A 88 -19.60 4.11 2.20
C ILE A 88 -20.85 3.75 3.01
N ALA A 89 -22.03 3.73 2.39
CA ALA A 89 -23.29 3.43 3.07
C ALA A 89 -23.27 2.08 3.81
N ALA A 90 -22.57 1.07 3.27
CA ALA A 90 -22.39 -0.24 3.91
C ALA A 90 -21.48 -0.21 5.15
N GLU A 91 -20.65 0.82 5.29
CA GLU A 91 -19.70 0.98 6.39
C GLU A 91 -20.29 1.74 7.58
N LEU A 92 -21.27 2.63 7.34
CA LEU A 92 -21.90 3.45 8.40
C LEU A 92 -22.47 2.61 9.56
N PRO A 93 -23.22 1.51 9.33
CA PRO A 93 -23.73 0.69 10.43
C PRO A 93 -22.61 0.00 11.22
N LYS A 94 -21.50 -0.36 10.54
CA LYS A 94 -20.35 -0.98 11.20
C LYS A 94 -19.66 0.01 12.10
N ILE A 95 -19.40 1.23 11.62
CA ILE A 95 -18.76 2.28 12.41
C ILE A 95 -19.55 2.57 13.67
N ARG A 96 -20.89 2.72 13.56
CA ARG A 96 -21.76 2.90 14.74
C ARG A 96 -21.56 1.81 15.79
N ARG A 97 -21.65 0.55 15.37
CA ARG A 97 -21.45 -0.62 16.25
C ARG A 97 -20.08 -0.63 16.92
N LEU A 98 -19.05 -0.16 16.21
CA LEU A 98 -17.67 -0.16 16.68
C LEU A 98 -17.41 0.99 17.65
N THR A 99 -17.97 2.16 17.38
CA THR A 99 -17.92 3.33 18.26
C THR A 99 -18.72 3.09 19.54
N GLU A 100 -19.90 2.49 19.46
CA GLU A 100 -20.70 2.10 20.64
C GLU A 100 -19.94 1.18 21.60
N LYS A 101 -19.02 0.36 21.07
CA LYS A 101 -18.14 -0.51 21.85
C LYS A 101 -16.85 0.18 22.33
N GLY A 102 -16.64 1.46 22.01
CA GLY A 102 -15.41 2.20 22.31
C GLY A 102 -14.19 1.70 21.52
N LEU A 103 -14.40 1.02 20.37
CA LEU A 103 -13.35 0.39 19.58
C LEU A 103 -12.97 1.19 18.32
N CYS A 104 -13.49 2.41 18.15
CA CYS A 104 -13.24 3.27 17.00
C CYS A 104 -13.26 4.74 17.40
N ASP A 105 -12.08 5.30 17.66
CA ASP A 105 -11.88 6.74 17.86
C ASP A 105 -11.52 7.41 16.53
N VAL A 106 -10.66 6.77 15.73
CA VAL A 106 -10.18 7.29 14.45
C VAL A 106 -10.52 6.30 13.34
N TYR A 107 -11.24 6.75 12.33
CA TYR A 107 -11.57 5.93 11.16
C TYR A 107 -10.70 6.33 9.97
N VAL A 108 -9.95 5.37 9.42
CA VAL A 108 -9.04 5.56 8.29
C VAL A 108 -9.59 4.81 7.09
N LEU A 109 -10.02 5.54 6.08
CA LEU A 109 -10.44 5.00 4.79
C LEU A 109 -9.30 5.12 3.79
N MET A 110 -8.80 4.01 3.29
CA MET A 110 -7.79 3.96 2.23
C MET A 110 -8.44 3.51 0.91
N THR A 111 -8.26 4.26 -0.17
CA THR A 111 -8.89 3.92 -1.46
C THR A 111 -7.99 4.25 -2.66
N ASN A 112 -8.06 3.43 -3.70
CA ASN A 112 -7.46 3.75 -5.01
C ASN A 112 -8.41 4.51 -5.93
N ALA A 113 -9.66 4.74 -5.52
CA ALA A 113 -10.58 5.61 -6.23
C ALA A 113 -10.16 7.08 -6.07
N GLY A 114 -10.49 7.90 -7.06
CA GLY A 114 -10.37 9.35 -6.95
C GLY A 114 -11.34 9.89 -5.91
N VAL A 115 -10.85 10.81 -5.08
CA VAL A 115 -11.65 11.52 -4.07
C VAL A 115 -11.50 13.01 -4.35
N SER A 116 -12.61 13.68 -4.68
CA SER A 116 -12.63 15.14 -4.78
C SER A 116 -12.81 15.77 -3.39
N GLY A 117 -12.30 16.98 -3.16
CA GLY A 117 -12.44 17.65 -1.84
C GLY A 117 -13.89 17.79 -1.37
N LYS A 118 -14.83 18.06 -2.28
CA LYS A 118 -16.27 18.10 -1.95
C LYS A 118 -16.81 16.72 -1.52
N GLN A 119 -16.32 15.63 -2.11
CA GLN A 119 -16.70 14.28 -1.70
C GLN A 119 -16.05 13.91 -0.37
N GLU A 120 -14.79 14.29 -0.17
CA GLU A 120 -14.06 14.08 1.07
C GLU A 120 -14.79 14.71 2.26
N GLU A 121 -15.16 15.99 2.17
CA GLU A 121 -15.92 16.70 3.22
C GLU A 121 -17.25 16.02 3.54
N ARG A 122 -17.99 15.59 2.50
CA ARG A 122 -19.28 14.91 2.66
C ARG A 122 -19.12 13.54 3.33
N ILE A 123 -18.16 12.75 2.85
CA ILE A 123 -17.90 11.40 3.38
C ILE A 123 -17.38 11.51 4.81
N ALA A 124 -16.47 12.45 5.09
CA ALA A 124 -15.97 12.71 6.44
C ALA A 124 -17.10 13.12 7.39
N ALA A 125 -18.03 13.98 6.97
CA ALA A 125 -19.18 14.36 7.77
C ALA A 125 -20.10 13.16 8.08
N GLU A 126 -20.37 12.30 7.09
CA GLU A 126 -21.19 11.09 7.28
C GLU A 126 -20.52 10.08 8.23
N LEU A 127 -19.22 9.85 8.07
CA LEU A 127 -18.45 8.94 8.93
C LEU A 127 -18.35 9.48 10.37
N THR A 128 -18.21 10.79 10.53
CA THR A 128 -18.23 11.46 11.84
C THR A 128 -19.61 11.36 12.48
N SER A 129 -20.68 11.54 11.70
CA SER A 129 -22.07 11.36 12.17
C SER A 129 -22.39 9.92 12.57
N ALA A 130 -21.63 8.94 12.07
CA ALA A 130 -21.71 7.54 12.48
C ALA A 130 -20.96 7.25 13.79
N GLY A 131 -20.26 8.23 14.35
CA GLY A 131 -19.68 8.20 15.69
C GLY A 131 -18.16 8.23 15.75
N ALA A 132 -17.44 8.19 14.62
CA ALA A 132 -15.99 8.34 14.65
C ALA A 132 -15.61 9.76 15.12
N LYS A 133 -14.68 9.89 16.08
CA LYS A 133 -14.23 11.22 16.57
C LYS A 133 -13.41 11.94 15.53
N ASN A 134 -12.61 11.19 14.79
CA ASN A 134 -11.83 11.70 13.68
C ASN A 134 -11.91 10.75 12.47
N VAL A 135 -11.82 11.33 11.28
CA VAL A 135 -11.91 10.58 10.02
C VAL A 135 -10.75 11.01 9.12
N LEU A 136 -10.09 10.03 8.50
CA LEU A 136 -9.00 10.23 7.55
C LEU A 136 -9.35 9.52 6.26
N ILE A 137 -9.33 10.24 5.14
CA ILE A 137 -9.59 9.69 3.81
C ILE A 137 -8.31 9.78 3.00
N LEU A 138 -7.68 8.62 2.80
CA LEU A 138 -6.38 8.50 2.13
C LEU A 138 -6.61 7.94 0.72
N GLY A 139 -6.66 8.85 -0.25
CA GLY A 139 -6.89 8.52 -1.66
C GLY A 139 -5.65 7.97 -2.39
N GLY A 140 -5.85 7.63 -3.67
CA GLY A 140 -4.80 7.01 -4.51
C GLY A 140 -3.54 7.86 -4.67
N THR A 141 -3.66 9.19 -4.67
CA THR A 141 -2.52 10.12 -4.71
C THR A 141 -1.66 10.00 -3.47
N TRP A 142 -2.26 10.04 -2.28
CA TRP A 142 -1.53 9.88 -1.02
C TRP A 142 -0.83 8.51 -0.94
N ILE A 143 -1.53 7.44 -1.35
CA ILE A 143 -0.94 6.08 -1.42
C ILE A 143 0.27 6.06 -2.36
N THR A 144 0.16 6.70 -3.52
CA THR A 144 1.25 6.81 -4.51
C THR A 144 2.45 7.56 -3.95
N ASP A 145 2.22 8.66 -3.23
CA ASP A 145 3.29 9.42 -2.58
C ASP A 145 3.99 8.59 -1.50
N GLN A 146 3.25 7.82 -0.69
CA GLN A 146 3.85 6.91 0.30
C GLN A 146 4.71 5.83 -0.37
N ILE A 147 4.29 5.29 -1.52
CA ILE A 147 5.09 4.33 -2.29
C ILE A 147 6.35 5.01 -2.83
N ARG A 148 6.27 6.24 -3.35
CA ARG A 148 7.42 6.97 -3.90
C ARG A 148 8.43 7.36 -2.84
N GLU A 149 7.98 7.76 -1.65
CA GLU A 149 8.85 8.33 -0.62
C GLU A 149 9.44 7.26 0.32
N ASN A 150 8.83 6.07 0.38
CA ASN A 150 9.26 5.01 1.30
C ASN A 150 9.90 3.82 0.55
N THR A 151 11.23 3.80 0.48
CA THR A 151 11.99 2.71 -0.15
C THR A 151 11.81 1.37 0.56
N ARG A 152 11.65 1.38 1.89
CA ARG A 152 11.38 0.17 2.67
C ARG A 152 10.01 -0.41 2.30
N LEU A 153 9.01 0.43 2.07
CA LEU A 153 7.69 -0.01 1.61
C LEU A 153 7.77 -0.70 0.25
N ARG A 154 8.52 -0.15 -0.72
CA ARG A 154 8.72 -0.77 -2.03
C ARG A 154 9.45 -2.11 -1.93
N THR A 155 10.39 -2.23 -0.99
CA THR A 155 11.03 -3.50 -0.65
C THR A 155 10.02 -4.50 -0.06
N LEU A 156 9.13 -4.07 0.84
CA LEU A 156 8.14 -4.93 1.48
C LEU A 156 6.99 -5.30 0.56
N VAL A 157 6.73 -4.54 -0.50
CA VAL A 157 5.68 -4.83 -1.48
C VAL A 157 6.25 -4.71 -2.90
N PRO A 158 7.10 -5.66 -3.35
CA PRO A 158 7.80 -5.58 -4.64
C PRO A 158 6.88 -5.49 -5.85
N ARG A 159 5.61 -5.90 -5.71
CA ARG A 159 4.63 -5.77 -6.79
C ARG A 159 4.46 -4.32 -7.26
N VAL A 160 4.69 -3.33 -6.40
CA VAL A 160 4.57 -1.90 -6.78
C VAL A 160 5.49 -1.52 -7.93
N TYR A 161 6.65 -2.18 -8.02
CA TYR A 161 7.56 -2.04 -9.16
C TYR A 161 6.95 -2.49 -10.49
N GLY A 162 6.02 -3.44 -10.46
CA GLY A 162 5.27 -3.87 -11.66
C GLY A 162 4.11 -2.95 -12.05
N LEU A 163 3.72 -2.01 -11.19
CA LEU A 163 2.54 -1.15 -11.39
C LEU A 163 2.86 0.21 -11.99
N GLY A 164 4.09 0.67 -11.88
CA GLY A 164 4.50 2.02 -12.28
C GLY A 164 5.55 2.04 -13.37
N ASP A 165 5.95 3.26 -13.73
CA ASP A 165 7.15 3.49 -14.53
C ASP A 165 8.38 3.50 -13.62
N LEU A 166 9.19 2.46 -13.76
CA LEU A 166 10.38 2.21 -12.94
C LEU A 166 11.49 3.25 -13.14
N SER A 167 11.48 3.94 -14.29
CA SER A 167 12.43 5.02 -14.57
C SER A 167 12.26 6.22 -13.63
N GLN A 168 11.10 6.35 -12.99
CA GLN A 168 10.81 7.44 -12.05
C GLN A 168 11.18 7.11 -10.60
N ILE A 169 11.56 5.86 -10.31
CA ILE A 169 11.89 5.38 -8.96
C ILE A 169 13.39 5.06 -8.86
N LEU A 170 13.97 4.50 -9.91
CA LEU A 170 15.38 4.11 -9.96
C LEU A 170 16.22 5.22 -10.60
N ASP A 171 17.38 5.51 -9.99
CA ASP A 171 18.40 6.42 -10.52
C ASP A 171 18.81 5.99 -11.95
N GLU A 172 18.95 6.95 -12.88
CA GLU A 172 19.02 6.73 -14.33
C GLU A 172 20.12 5.72 -14.74
N ARG A 173 21.25 5.71 -14.01
CA ARG A 173 22.36 4.77 -14.24
C ARG A 173 22.10 3.34 -13.72
N ALA A 174 21.42 3.21 -12.58
CA ALA A 174 21.01 1.90 -12.07
C ALA A 174 19.87 1.32 -12.90
N TYR A 175 19.00 2.21 -13.42
CA TYR A 175 17.91 1.87 -14.29
C TYR A 175 18.39 1.26 -15.61
N GLU A 176 19.36 1.83 -16.33
CA GLU A 176 19.77 1.29 -17.64
C GLU A 176 20.24 -0.18 -17.60
N GLN A 177 21.05 -0.57 -16.61
CA GLN A 177 21.50 -1.95 -16.46
C GLN A 177 20.41 -2.87 -15.90
N ALA A 178 19.63 -2.37 -14.93
CA ALA A 178 18.54 -3.15 -14.39
C ALA A 178 17.42 -3.33 -15.43
N ARG A 179 17.17 -2.36 -16.32
CA ARG A 179 16.05 -2.32 -17.28
C ARG A 179 15.91 -3.56 -18.12
N ALA A 180 16.98 -4.11 -18.68
CA ALA A 180 16.90 -5.34 -19.48
C ALA A 180 16.44 -6.56 -18.65
N VAL A 181 16.85 -6.62 -17.39
CA VAL A 181 16.41 -7.66 -16.44
C VAL A 181 15.00 -7.33 -15.93
N LEU A 182 14.71 -6.06 -15.65
CA LEU A 182 13.46 -5.56 -15.11
C LEU A 182 12.29 -5.66 -16.09
N ASP A 183 12.47 -5.28 -17.36
CA ASP A 183 11.45 -5.39 -18.40
C ASP A 183 11.04 -6.86 -18.59
N SER A 184 12.01 -7.79 -18.53
CA SER A 184 11.73 -9.22 -18.60
C SER A 184 10.97 -9.77 -17.38
N LEU A 185 11.05 -9.09 -16.22
CA LEU A 185 10.47 -9.53 -14.96
C LEU A 185 9.19 -8.76 -14.59
N ARG A 186 8.91 -7.63 -15.24
CA ARG A 186 7.81 -6.71 -14.86
C ARG A 186 6.46 -7.41 -14.84
N GLU A 187 6.16 -8.21 -15.87
CA GLU A 187 4.90 -8.95 -15.95
C GLU A 187 4.77 -10.01 -14.86
N ASP A 188 5.88 -10.62 -14.47
CA ASP A 188 5.93 -11.63 -13.41
C ASP A 188 5.78 -10.96 -12.04
N LEU A 189 6.49 -9.85 -11.80
CA LEU A 189 6.45 -9.05 -10.57
C LEU A 189 5.03 -8.56 -10.25
N ALA A 190 4.27 -8.14 -11.27
CA ALA A 190 2.89 -7.71 -11.08
C ALA A 190 1.98 -8.83 -10.55
N LYS A 191 2.34 -10.10 -10.75
CA LYS A 191 1.53 -11.29 -10.40
C LYS A 191 1.99 -12.01 -9.13
N VAL A 192 3.16 -11.66 -8.57
CA VAL A 192 3.72 -12.39 -7.42
C VAL A 192 2.85 -12.27 -6.18
N VAL A 193 2.66 -13.38 -5.47
CA VAL A 193 2.06 -13.40 -4.13
C VAL A 193 3.16 -13.26 -3.07
N MET A 194 2.95 -12.36 -2.11
CA MET A 194 3.86 -12.18 -0.98
C MET A 194 3.88 -13.43 -0.09
N THR A 195 5.03 -14.10 -0.02
CA THR A 195 5.22 -15.29 0.84
C THR A 195 6.04 -14.95 2.09
N SER A 196 5.96 -15.80 3.11
CA SER A 196 6.86 -15.75 4.27
C SER A 196 8.32 -15.89 3.84
N ALA A 197 8.61 -16.70 2.81
CA ALA A 197 9.95 -16.88 2.26
C ALA A 197 10.56 -15.56 1.78
N TYR A 198 9.78 -14.71 1.07
CA TYR A 198 10.28 -13.40 0.64
C TYR A 198 10.61 -12.49 1.84
N ARG A 199 9.69 -12.39 2.82
CA ARG A 199 9.92 -11.56 4.02
C ARG A 199 11.15 -12.01 4.80
N ASN A 200 11.31 -13.32 5.00
CA ASN A 200 12.49 -13.87 5.68
C ASN A 200 13.78 -13.56 4.91
N ALA A 201 13.71 -13.54 3.58
CA ALA A 201 14.88 -13.23 2.74
C ALA A 201 15.26 -11.74 2.80
N VAL A 202 14.27 -10.83 2.81
CA VAL A 202 14.50 -9.38 3.05
C VAL A 202 15.15 -9.17 4.42
N ASP A 203 14.60 -9.79 5.46
CA ASP A 203 15.13 -9.69 6.83
C ASP A 203 16.56 -10.24 6.94
N ALA A 204 16.84 -11.38 6.32
CA ALA A 204 18.18 -11.97 6.30
C ALA A 204 19.17 -11.07 5.56
N LEU A 205 18.77 -10.51 4.42
CA LEU A 205 19.60 -9.58 3.65
C LEU A 205 19.89 -8.30 4.45
N ASP A 206 18.90 -7.74 5.14
CA ASP A 206 19.06 -6.55 5.98
C ASP A 206 19.97 -6.81 7.19
N ARG A 207 19.89 -7.98 7.82
CA ARG A 207 20.68 -8.32 9.02
C ARG A 207 22.09 -8.80 8.70
N HIS A 208 22.27 -9.53 7.60
CA HIS A 208 23.50 -10.27 7.32
C HIS A 208 24.23 -9.78 6.06
N GLY A 209 23.60 -8.94 5.23
CA GLY A 209 24.17 -8.44 3.97
C GLY A 209 24.21 -9.48 2.84
N PHE A 210 23.74 -10.70 3.09
CA PHE A 210 23.58 -11.74 2.06
C PHE A 210 22.42 -12.67 2.40
N VAL A 211 21.91 -13.38 1.38
CA VAL A 211 20.87 -14.40 1.55
C VAL A 211 21.06 -15.52 0.52
N LEU A 212 20.85 -16.76 0.95
CA LEU A 212 20.86 -17.95 0.09
C LEU A 212 19.46 -18.57 0.05
N LEU A 213 18.89 -18.69 -1.15
CA LEU A 213 17.57 -19.28 -1.35
C LEU A 213 17.69 -20.77 -1.68
N ILE A 214 17.20 -21.62 -0.79
CA ILE A 214 17.25 -23.09 -0.93
C ILE A 214 15.81 -23.63 -1.07
N GLY A 215 15.62 -24.66 -1.90
CA GLY A 215 14.32 -25.30 -2.09
C GLY A 215 14.24 -26.10 -3.39
N GLU A 216 13.15 -26.84 -3.58
CA GLU A 216 12.91 -27.68 -4.75
C GLU A 216 12.87 -26.87 -6.07
N PRO A 217 13.18 -27.50 -7.23
CA PRO A 217 12.96 -26.89 -8.54
C PRO A 217 11.55 -26.30 -8.66
N ALA A 218 11.40 -25.18 -9.38
CA ALA A 218 10.13 -24.44 -9.54
C ALA A 218 9.49 -23.85 -8.27
N ALA A 219 10.13 -23.90 -7.10
CA ALA A 219 9.62 -23.26 -5.86
C ALA A 219 9.63 -21.71 -5.86
N GLY A 220 9.82 -21.05 -7.00
CA GLY A 220 9.81 -19.58 -7.10
C GLY A 220 11.10 -18.87 -6.61
N LYS A 221 12.19 -19.61 -6.37
CA LYS A 221 13.48 -19.04 -5.92
C LYS A 221 14.01 -17.94 -6.83
N THR A 222 13.97 -18.16 -8.15
CA THR A 222 14.41 -17.17 -9.14
C THR A 222 13.60 -15.89 -9.05
N THR A 223 12.29 -16.00 -8.85
CA THR A 223 11.39 -14.85 -8.68
C THR A 223 11.73 -14.08 -7.40
N ILE A 224 11.96 -14.77 -6.28
CA ILE A 224 12.41 -14.17 -5.01
C ILE A 224 13.76 -13.46 -5.18
N ALA A 225 14.75 -14.10 -5.80
CA ALA A 225 16.06 -13.50 -6.07
C ALA A 225 15.94 -12.22 -6.92
N SER A 226 15.11 -12.27 -7.96
CA SER A 226 14.82 -11.12 -8.82
C SER A 226 14.18 -9.96 -8.05
N MET A 227 13.20 -10.23 -7.20
CA MET A 227 12.57 -9.21 -6.35
C MET A 227 13.54 -8.61 -5.35
N LEU A 228 14.40 -9.44 -4.73
CA LEU A 228 15.42 -8.96 -3.80
C LEU A 228 16.46 -8.10 -4.51
N ALA A 229 16.91 -8.51 -5.70
CA ALA A 229 17.85 -7.73 -6.51
C ALA A 229 17.26 -6.35 -6.85
N MET A 230 15.97 -6.30 -7.17
CA MET A 230 15.26 -5.05 -7.45
C MET A 230 15.15 -4.15 -6.22
N ALA A 231 14.67 -4.69 -5.10
CA ALA A 231 14.61 -3.96 -3.85
C ALA A 231 16.00 -3.46 -3.41
N SER A 232 17.04 -4.26 -3.68
CA SER A 232 18.43 -3.91 -3.40
C SER A 232 18.95 -2.76 -4.28
N ALA A 233 18.61 -2.78 -5.57
CA ALA A 233 18.97 -1.73 -6.51
C ALA A 233 18.34 -0.38 -6.12
N ASP A 234 17.08 -0.40 -5.70
CA ASP A 234 16.37 0.78 -5.22
C ASP A 234 16.91 1.26 -3.85
N LYS A 235 17.10 0.33 -2.91
CA LYS A 235 17.55 0.65 -1.54
C LYS A 235 18.99 1.12 -1.44
N TRP A 236 19.90 0.46 -2.13
CA TRP A 236 21.34 0.69 -2.01
C TRP A 236 21.97 1.33 -3.25
N LYS A 237 21.18 1.67 -4.27
CA LYS A 237 21.68 2.13 -5.58
C LYS A 237 22.68 1.18 -6.23
N SER A 238 22.51 -0.12 -5.96
CA SER A 238 23.43 -1.17 -6.38
C SER A 238 23.20 -1.59 -7.82
N SER A 239 24.28 -1.93 -8.54
CA SER A 239 24.20 -2.55 -9.86
C SER A 239 23.72 -4.00 -9.75
N VAL A 240 22.77 -4.40 -10.61
CA VAL A 240 22.28 -5.77 -10.70
C VAL A 240 23.05 -6.51 -11.80
N LEU A 241 23.71 -7.62 -11.43
CA LEU A 241 24.42 -8.49 -12.37
C LEU A 241 23.77 -9.87 -12.40
N ARG A 242 23.26 -10.27 -13.57
CA ARG A 242 22.82 -11.65 -13.82
C ARG A 242 23.96 -12.42 -14.48
N LYS A 243 24.59 -13.33 -13.75
CA LYS A 243 25.52 -14.31 -14.35
C LYS A 243 24.70 -15.45 -14.97
N ARG A 244 24.98 -15.76 -16.24
CA ARG A 244 24.43 -16.92 -16.94
C ARG A 244 25.16 -18.18 -16.53
#